data_AF-A0A0S8DMG9-F1
#
_entry.id   AF-A0A0S8DMG9-F1
#
_cell.length_a   1.000
_cell.length_b   1.000
_cell.length_c   1.000
_cell.angle_alpha   90.00
_cell.angle_beta   90.00
_cell.angle_gamma   90.00
#
_symmetry.space_group_name_H-M   'P 1'
#
loop_
_entity.id
_entity.type
_entity.pdbx_description
1 polymer ?
#
loop_
_entity_poly.entity_id
_entity_poly.type
_entity_poly.pdbx_seq_one_letter_code
_entity_poly.pdbx_strand_id
1 'polypeptide(L)'
;MVLHRRKAFLMDDCAYDIMGREGDPCVYCGQESSGHDHVPPLAYISKLDEETKNHLNLRKFPACRECNSILGDILLKDIRSRRAYVHEKLRSKYASCLRMPAWEENELEELGRNLQDNIRSRSVFASHLRDRLSFHRSKRRK
;
A
#
# COMPACT_ATOMS: atom_id res chain seq x y z
N MET A 1 -16.74 -24.52 -14.36
CA MET A 1 -16.83 -23.78 -13.08
C MET A 1 -16.04 -22.46 -13.01
N VAL A 2 -14.95 -22.25 -13.76
CA VAL A 2 -14.10 -21.04 -13.63
C VAL A 2 -14.74 -19.76 -14.22
N LEU A 3 -15.50 -19.89 -15.32
CA LEU A 3 -16.10 -18.75 -16.04
C LEU A 3 -17.21 -18.03 -15.25
N HIS A 4 -18.02 -18.76 -14.47
CA HIS A 4 -19.08 -18.18 -13.66
C HIS A 4 -18.53 -17.36 -12.49
N ARG A 5 -17.45 -17.83 -11.85
CA ARG A 5 -16.76 -17.09 -10.78
C ARG A 5 -16.18 -15.77 -11.28
N ARG A 6 -15.58 -15.75 -12.49
CA ARG A 6 -15.04 -14.51 -13.08
C ARG A 6 -16.11 -13.45 -13.35
N LYS A 7 -17.32 -13.84 -13.78
CA LYS A 7 -18.44 -12.89 -13.95
C LYS A 7 -18.93 -12.31 -12.62
N ALA A 8 -19.01 -13.13 -11.56
CA ALA A 8 -19.41 -12.67 -10.23
C ALA A 8 -18.42 -11.63 -9.64
N PHE A 9 -17.11 -11.87 -9.76
CA PHE A 9 -16.09 -10.91 -9.31
C PHE A 9 -16.15 -9.56 -10.04
N LEU A 10 -16.47 -9.57 -11.34
CA LEU A 10 -16.61 -8.34 -12.12
C LEU A 10 -17.86 -7.54 -11.74
N MET A 11 -18.96 -8.22 -11.44
CA MET A 11 -20.18 -7.57 -10.93
C MET A 11 -19.94 -6.97 -9.54
N ASP A 12 -19.26 -7.69 -8.65
CA ASP A 12 -18.93 -7.22 -7.31
C ASP A 12 -17.95 -6.03 -7.32
N ASP A 13 -16.99 -5.97 -8.24
CA ASP A 13 -16.05 -4.85 -8.34
C ASP A 13 -16.72 -3.53 -8.77
N CYS A 14 -17.75 -3.61 -9.61
CA CYS A 14 -18.52 -2.45 -10.06
C CYS A 14 -19.36 -1.82 -8.94
N ALA A 15 -19.65 -2.56 -7.87
CA ALA A 15 -20.43 -2.06 -6.74
C ALA A 15 -19.66 -1.11 -5.80
N TYR A 16 -18.36 -0.93 -6.02
CA TYR A 16 -17.51 -0.08 -5.18
C TYR A 16 -17.44 1.36 -5.67
N ASP A 17 -17.67 2.30 -4.75
CA ASP A 17 -17.40 3.71 -4.98
C ASP A 17 -15.89 3.95 -5.14
N ILE A 18 -15.52 4.64 -6.22
CA ILE A 18 -14.12 4.95 -6.53
C ILE A 18 -13.70 6.25 -5.84
N MET A 19 -12.75 6.17 -4.92
CA MET A 19 -12.33 7.29 -4.07
C MET A 19 -11.08 8.06 -4.58
N GLY A 20 -10.66 7.81 -5.82
CA GLY A 20 -9.49 8.40 -6.48
C GLY A 20 -9.15 7.69 -7.79
N ARG A 21 -8.13 8.15 -8.51
CA ARG A 21 -7.68 7.54 -9.78
C ARG A 21 -6.34 6.83 -9.63
N GLU A 22 -6.01 5.94 -10.55
CA GLU A 22 -4.62 5.49 -10.70
C GLU A 22 -3.71 6.69 -10.98
N GLY A 23 -2.48 6.66 -10.48
CA GLY A 23 -1.58 7.82 -10.44
C GLY A 23 -1.82 8.76 -9.25
N ASP A 24 -2.98 8.73 -8.59
CA ASP A 24 -3.15 9.50 -7.33
C ASP A 24 -2.22 8.94 -6.24
N PRO A 25 -1.83 9.75 -5.23
CA PRO A 25 -1.06 9.26 -4.09
C PRO A 25 -1.77 8.13 -3.34
N CYS A 26 -1.06 7.02 -3.17
CA CYS A 26 -1.44 5.86 -2.39
C CYS A 26 -1.91 6.28 -1.01
N VAL A 27 -3.13 5.88 -0.64
CA VAL A 27 -3.76 6.31 0.62
C VAL A 27 -3.04 5.81 1.87
N TYR A 28 -2.14 4.84 1.71
CA TYR A 28 -1.39 4.19 2.78
C TYR A 28 0.03 4.75 2.95
N CYS A 29 0.74 5.09 1.86
CA CYS A 29 2.15 5.49 1.95
C CYS A 29 2.56 6.65 1.03
N GLY A 30 1.61 7.28 0.33
CA GLY A 30 1.88 8.46 -0.49
C GLY A 30 2.55 8.22 -1.85
N GLN A 31 3.06 7.00 -2.10
CA GLN A 31 3.60 6.61 -3.41
C GLN A 31 2.55 6.68 -4.52
N GLU A 32 2.98 6.80 -5.77
CA GLU A 32 2.07 6.72 -6.91
C GLU A 32 1.26 5.40 -6.89
N SER A 33 -0.06 5.52 -7.04
CA SER A 33 -0.92 4.34 -7.10
C SER A 33 -0.89 3.70 -8.49
N SER A 34 -0.98 2.38 -8.50
CA SER A 34 -1.00 1.57 -9.72
C SER A 34 -2.28 0.72 -9.80
N GLY A 35 -3.32 1.13 -9.09
CA GLY A 35 -4.58 0.42 -8.92
C GLY A 35 -5.32 0.84 -7.65
N HIS A 36 -6.36 0.08 -7.30
CA HIS A 36 -7.19 0.33 -6.12
C HIS A 36 -7.19 -0.84 -5.16
N ASP A 37 -7.29 -0.52 -3.87
CA ASP A 37 -7.54 -1.44 -2.78
C ASP A 37 -9.02 -1.41 -2.39
N HIS A 38 -9.65 -2.58 -2.35
CA HIS A 38 -11.07 -2.75 -1.99
C HIS A 38 -11.26 -2.80 -0.48
N VAL A 39 -12.16 -1.96 0.01
CA VAL A 39 -12.55 -1.91 1.42
C VAL A 39 -14.07 -2.02 1.52
N PRO A 40 -14.62 -3.14 2.02
CA PRO A 40 -13.95 -4.42 2.36
C PRO A 40 -13.29 -5.13 1.15
N PRO A 41 -12.47 -6.18 1.35
CA PRO A 41 -11.88 -6.92 0.23
C PRO A 41 -12.91 -7.66 -0.64
N LEU A 42 -12.67 -7.74 -1.96
CA LEU A 42 -13.55 -8.47 -2.89
C LEU A 42 -13.77 -9.93 -2.49
N ALA A 43 -12.74 -10.62 -2.02
CA ALA A 43 -12.85 -12.02 -1.59
C ALA A 43 -13.78 -12.23 -0.38
N TYR A 44 -14.00 -11.17 0.42
CA TYR A 44 -15.00 -11.16 1.48
C TYR A 44 -16.39 -10.89 0.90
N ILE A 45 -16.54 -9.87 0.06
CA ILE A 45 -17.82 -9.50 -0.55
C ILE A 45 -18.39 -10.61 -1.42
N SER A 46 -17.56 -11.33 -2.18
CA SER A 46 -18.00 -12.42 -3.06
C SER A 46 -18.65 -13.60 -2.32
N LYS A 47 -18.61 -13.62 -0.98
CA LYS A 47 -19.19 -14.66 -0.13
C LYS A 47 -20.50 -14.23 0.53
N LEU A 48 -20.90 -12.97 0.39
CA LEU A 48 -22.12 -12.42 0.98
C LEU A 48 -23.28 -12.49 -0.01
N ASP A 49 -24.51 -12.52 0.50
CA ASP A 49 -25.73 -12.33 -0.26
C ASP A 49 -25.95 -10.85 -0.63
N GLU A 50 -26.77 -10.58 -1.64
CA GLU A 50 -27.01 -9.23 -2.17
C GLU A 50 -27.68 -8.29 -1.14
N GLU A 51 -28.55 -8.81 -0.28
CA GLU A 51 -29.20 -8.01 0.77
C GLU A 51 -28.15 -7.47 1.74
N THR A 52 -27.26 -8.33 2.24
CA THR A 52 -26.14 -7.93 3.08
C THR A 52 -25.22 -6.94 2.37
N LYS A 53 -24.89 -7.16 1.09
CA LYS A 53 -24.03 -6.25 0.32
C LYS A 53 -24.60 -4.83 0.23
N ASN A 54 -25.92 -4.70 0.03
CA ASN A 54 -26.60 -3.41 -0.08
C ASN A 54 -26.53 -2.55 1.20
N HIS A 55 -26.24 -3.17 2.35
CA HIS A 55 -26.04 -2.48 3.63
C HIS A 55 -24.57 -2.11 3.92
N LEU A 56 -23.63 -2.47 3.04
CA LEU A 56 -22.22 -2.19 3.21
C LEU A 56 -21.77 -0.96 2.42
N ASN A 57 -20.83 -0.22 3.01
CA ASN A 57 -20.17 0.90 2.36
C ASN A 57 -18.94 0.41 1.59
N LEU A 58 -19.16 0.03 0.33
CA LEU A 58 -18.13 -0.52 -0.55
C LEU A 58 -17.32 0.60 -1.20
N ARG A 59 -16.05 0.74 -0.82
CA ARG A 59 -15.17 1.79 -1.38
C ARG A 59 -13.84 1.22 -1.82
N LYS A 60 -13.34 1.69 -2.97
CA LYS A 60 -12.00 1.36 -3.45
C LYS A 60 -11.12 2.59 -3.53
N PHE A 61 -9.91 2.48 -3.01
CA PHE A 61 -9.00 3.61 -2.79
C PHE A 61 -7.70 3.43 -3.58
N PRO A 62 -7.10 4.52 -4.11
CA PRO A 62 -5.83 4.42 -4.82
C PRO A 62 -4.74 3.85 -3.92
N ALA A 63 -4.07 2.80 -4.37
CA ALA A 63 -3.03 2.11 -3.64
C ALA A 63 -1.86 1.74 -4.58
N CYS A 64 -0.63 1.92 -4.10
CA CYS A 64 0.52 1.39 -4.83
C CYS A 64 0.54 -0.14 -4.72
N ARG A 65 1.12 -0.80 -5.72
CA ARG A 65 1.20 -2.26 -5.83
C ARG A 65 1.62 -2.94 -4.52
N GLU A 66 2.67 -2.45 -3.89
CA GLU A 66 3.20 -3.07 -2.66
C GLU A 66 2.22 -2.98 -1.49
N CYS A 67 1.61 -1.81 -1.25
CA CYS A 67 0.66 -1.66 -0.16
C CYS A 67 -0.58 -2.53 -0.38
N ASN A 68 -1.07 -2.60 -1.63
CA ASN A 68 -2.19 -3.47 -1.99
C ASN A 68 -1.83 -4.95 -1.78
N SER A 69 -0.64 -5.38 -2.20
CA SER A 69 -0.17 -6.76 -1.97
C SER A 69 0.02 -7.10 -0.50
N ILE A 70 0.47 -6.16 0.34
CA ILE A 70 0.58 -6.36 1.80
C ILE A 70 -0.79 -6.59 2.43
N LEU A 71 -1.80 -5.83 2.00
CA LEU A 71 -3.16 -5.94 2.53
C LEU A 71 -3.84 -7.23 2.09
N GLY A 72 -3.71 -7.62 0.83
CA GLY A 72 -4.33 -8.82 0.30
C GLY A 72 -5.84 -8.84 0.57
N ASP A 73 -6.33 -9.91 1.19
CA ASP A 73 -7.74 -10.10 1.55
C ASP A 73 -8.06 -9.85 3.03
N ILE A 74 -7.16 -9.17 3.76
CA ILE A 74 -7.37 -8.89 5.18
C ILE A 74 -8.61 -8.01 5.41
N LEU A 75 -9.49 -8.46 6.31
CA LEU A 75 -10.71 -7.75 6.65
C LEU A 75 -10.45 -6.66 7.70
N LEU A 76 -9.88 -5.55 7.25
CA LEU A 76 -9.77 -4.30 8.01
C LEU A 76 -10.72 -3.27 7.39
N LYS A 77 -11.70 -2.81 8.16
CA LYS A 77 -12.87 -2.04 7.68
C LYS A 77 -12.59 -0.55 7.45
N ASP A 78 -11.44 -0.04 7.87
CA ASP A 78 -11.11 1.37 7.77
C ASP A 78 -9.67 1.62 7.33
N ILE A 79 -9.47 2.78 6.70
CA ILE A 79 -8.19 3.19 6.11
C ILE A 79 -7.10 3.38 7.16
N ARG A 80 -7.45 3.77 8.40
CA ARG A 80 -6.46 3.99 9.46
C ARG A 80 -5.87 2.65 9.90
N SER A 81 -6.70 1.64 10.17
CA SER A 81 -6.26 0.30 10.52
C SER A 81 -5.45 -0.35 9.40
N ARG A 82 -5.91 -0.23 8.15
CA ARG A 82 -5.18 -0.70 6.97
C ARG A 82 -3.81 -0.04 6.83
N ARG A 83 -3.72 1.28 7.02
CA ARG A 83 -2.44 2.02 6.99
C ARG A 83 -1.50 1.53 8.08
N ALA A 84 -1.98 1.40 9.33
CA ALA A 84 -1.16 0.94 10.44
C ALA A 84 -0.57 -0.45 10.15
N TYR A 85 -1.40 -1.36 9.64
CA TYR A 85 -0.96 -2.70 9.22
C TYR A 85 0.10 -2.65 8.13
N VAL A 86 -0.11 -1.85 7.07
CA VAL A 86 0.87 -1.66 5.99
C VAL A 86 2.18 -1.10 6.52
N HIS A 87 2.14 -0.06 7.34
CA HIS A 87 3.33 0.56 7.90
C HIS A 87 4.13 -0.43 8.75
N GLU A 88 3.46 -1.25 9.55
CA GLU A 88 4.11 -2.28 10.35
C GLU A 88 4.81 -3.34 9.49
N LYS A 89 4.14 -3.80 8.43
CA LYS A 89 4.73 -4.76 7.49
C LYS A 89 5.88 -4.14 6.70
N LEU A 90 5.81 -2.87 6.31
CA LEU A 90 6.92 -2.16 5.66
C LEU A 90 8.12 -2.02 6.60
N ARG A 91 7.91 -1.65 7.87
CA ARG A 91 8.98 -1.60 8.89
C ARG A 91 9.65 -2.95 9.04
N SER A 92 8.86 -4.01 9.18
CA SER A 92 9.37 -5.38 9.31
C SER A 92 10.16 -5.82 8.07
N LYS A 93 9.59 -5.61 6.87
CA LYS A 93 10.20 -6.02 5.59
C LYS A 93 11.52 -5.29 5.31
N TYR A 94 11.59 -4.00 5.64
CA TYR A 94 12.74 -3.15 5.33
C TYR A 94 13.57 -2.77 6.55
N ALA A 95 13.47 -3.55 7.63
CA ALA A 95 14.12 -3.24 8.90
C ALA A 95 15.64 -3.09 8.77
N SER A 96 16.28 -3.88 7.90
CA SER A 96 17.72 -3.78 7.62
C SER A 96 18.13 -2.48 6.93
N CYS A 97 17.27 -1.92 6.09
CA CYS A 97 17.54 -0.65 5.41
C CYS A 97 17.30 0.53 6.36
N LEU A 98 16.26 0.45 7.19
CA LEU A 98 15.90 1.51 8.14
C LEU A 98 16.93 1.65 9.28
N ARG A 99 17.59 0.55 9.67
CA ARG A 99 18.66 0.52 10.69
C ARG A 99 20.06 0.83 10.15
N MET A 100 20.19 1.13 8.86
CA MET A 100 21.50 1.43 8.30
C MET A 100 22.07 2.69 8.96
N PRO A 101 23.35 2.69 9.38
CA PRO A 101 23.97 3.88 9.94
C PRO A 101 24.02 5.01 8.89
N ALA A 102 24.03 6.25 9.37
CA ALA A 102 24.45 7.37 8.54
C ALA A 102 25.95 7.19 8.23
N TRP A 103 26.31 7.39 6.98
CA TRP A 103 27.69 7.39 6.52
C TRP A 103 28.05 8.81 6.14
N GLU A 104 29.13 9.33 6.71
CA GLU A 104 29.70 10.60 6.28
C GLU A 104 30.50 10.40 4.98
N GLU A 105 30.63 11.46 4.18
CA GLU A 105 31.26 11.34 2.86
C GLU A 105 32.73 10.90 2.95
N ASN A 106 33.46 11.37 3.98
CA ASN A 106 34.84 10.95 4.23
C ASN A 106 34.96 9.46 4.61
N GLU A 107 33.97 8.87 5.29
CA GLU A 107 33.95 7.43 5.58
C GLU A 107 33.69 6.59 4.33
N LEU A 108 32.93 7.13 3.37
CA LEU A 108 32.68 6.48 2.08
C LEU A 108 33.94 6.49 1.20
N GLU A 109 34.70 7.58 1.20
CA GLU A 109 35.91 7.74 0.40
C GLU A 109 36.99 6.68 0.72
N GLU A 110 37.01 6.16 1.95
CA GLU A 110 37.91 5.08 2.37
C GLU A 110 37.52 3.69 1.82
N LEU A 111 36.31 3.56 1.27
CA LEU A 111 35.78 2.29 0.77
C LEU A 111 36.03 2.13 -0.73
N GLY A 112 36.02 0.88 -1.20
CA GLY A 112 36.03 0.60 -2.63
C GLY A 112 34.75 1.11 -3.32
N ARG A 113 34.88 1.60 -4.57
CA ARG A 113 33.79 2.21 -5.37
C ARG A 113 32.47 1.44 -5.37
N ASN A 114 32.52 0.11 -5.52
CA ASN A 114 31.32 -0.73 -5.53
C ASN A 114 30.55 -0.67 -4.20
N LEU A 115 31.27 -0.59 -3.08
CA LEU A 115 30.66 -0.50 -1.76
C LEU A 115 30.09 0.89 -1.51
N GLN A 116 30.78 1.94 -1.96
CA GLN A 116 30.26 3.32 -1.94
C GLN A 116 28.91 3.41 -2.67
N ASP A 117 28.85 2.91 -3.91
CA ASP A 117 27.64 2.94 -4.73
C ASP A 117 26.49 2.15 -4.08
N ASN A 118 26.81 1.03 -3.43
CA ASN A 118 25.82 0.24 -2.68
C ASN A 118 25.26 1.01 -1.49
N ILE A 119 26.13 1.62 -0.68
CA ILE A 119 25.72 2.38 0.51
C ILE A 119 24.87 3.57 0.10
N ARG A 120 25.30 4.37 -0.89
CA ARG A 120 24.55 5.52 -1.41
C ARG A 120 23.16 5.11 -1.90
N SER A 121 23.07 4.04 -2.69
CA SER A 121 21.79 3.52 -3.19
C SER A 121 20.86 3.10 -2.05
N ARG A 122 21.39 2.42 -1.04
CA ARG A 122 20.63 2.01 0.15
C ARG A 122 20.21 3.20 1.02
N SER A 123 21.01 4.26 1.10
CA SER A 123 20.70 5.48 1.84
C SER A 123 19.53 6.23 1.19
N VAL A 124 19.56 6.37 -0.14
CA VAL A 124 18.45 6.95 -0.91
C VAL A 124 17.18 6.13 -0.71
N PHE A 125 17.27 4.81 -0.80
CA PHE A 125 16.13 3.93 -0.59
C PHE A 125 15.59 4.00 0.85
N ALA A 126 16.46 4.06 1.86
CA ALA A 126 16.06 4.21 3.25
C ALA A 126 15.37 5.55 3.51
N SER A 127 15.85 6.65 2.90
CA SER A 127 15.18 7.95 2.95
C SER A 127 13.76 7.87 2.40
N HIS A 128 13.62 7.32 1.19
CA HIS A 128 12.33 7.11 0.55
C HIS A 128 11.37 6.25 1.40
N LEU A 129 11.87 5.20 2.06
CA LEU A 129 11.07 4.40 2.98
C LEU A 129 10.60 5.18 4.21
N ARG A 130 11.43 6.09 4.75
CA ARG A 130 11.03 6.95 5.87
C ARG A 130 9.91 7.89 5.47
N ASP A 131 9.95 8.46 4.27
CA ASP A 131 8.87 9.30 3.73
C ASP A 131 7.56 8.52 3.61
N ARG A 132 7.63 7.27 3.14
CA ARG A 132 6.47 6.38 3.05
C ARG A 132 5.85 6.08 4.42
N LEU A 133 6.69 5.92 5.45
CA LEU A 133 6.29 5.59 6.82
C LEU A 133 5.82 6.82 7.62
N SER A 134 6.27 8.01 7.26
CA SER A 134 5.79 9.27 7.86
C SER A 134 4.50 9.77 7.22
N PHE A 135 4.11 9.22 6.06
CA PHE A 135 2.93 9.65 5.32
C PHE A 135 1.63 9.56 6.15
N HIS A 136 0.99 10.72 6.31
CA HIS A 136 -0.37 10.83 6.81
C HIS A 136 -1.23 11.58 5.79
N ARG A 137 -2.26 10.92 5.26
CA ARG A 137 -3.23 11.61 4.39
C ARG A 137 -4.11 12.51 5.27
N SER A 138 -3.88 13.83 5.24
CA SER A 138 -4.78 14.82 5.83
C SER A 138 -6.12 14.79 5.08
N LYS A 139 -7.25 14.92 5.79
CA LYS A 139 -8.58 14.92 5.16
C LYS A 139 -8.60 15.99 4.07
N ARG A 140 -8.92 15.61 2.82
CA ARG A 140 -9.34 16.60 1.81
C ARG A 140 -10.52 17.36 2.42
N ARG A 141 -10.36 18.66 2.65
CA ARG A 141 -11.50 19.55 2.90
C ARG A 141 -12.38 19.45 1.66
N LYS A 142 -13.67 19.20 1.91
CA LYS A 142 -14.72 19.11 0.88
C LYS A 142 -14.72 20.36 0.02
#